data_AF-A0A350DC52-F1
#
_entry.id   AF-A0A350DC52-F1
#
_cell.length_a   1.000
_cell.length_b   1.000
_cell.length_c   1.000
_cell.angle_alpha   90.00
_cell.angle_beta   90.00
_cell.angle_gamma   90.00
#
_symmetry.space_group_name_H-M   'P 1'
#
loop_
_entity.id
_entity.type
_entity.pdbx_description
1 polymer ?
#
loop_
_entity_poly.entity_id
_entity_poly.type
_entity_poly.pdbx_seq_one_letter_code
_entity_poly.pdbx_strand_id
1 'polypeptide(L)'
;VHLHCHATTGLSTSTILKAVEAGVDNVDTAISSMSMTYGHSPTESVVAMLKDTDRDTGLDLELLEDIAGYFREVRKKYASFEGSLRGIDSRILVAQVPGGMLTNMESQLKEQGAGDKLDDVLSEIPRVREDLGFIPLVTP
;
A
#
# COMPACT_ATOMS: atom_id res chain seq x y z
N VAL A 1 14.04 -11.55 -9.28
CA VAL A 1 12.77 -10.80 -9.27
C VAL A 1 12.53 -10.26 -7.87
N HIS A 2 12.19 -8.97 -7.77
CA HIS A 2 11.85 -8.30 -6.51
C HIS A 2 10.45 -7.71 -6.65
N LEU A 3 9.52 -8.14 -5.80
CA LEU A 3 8.15 -7.65 -5.79
C LEU A 3 7.97 -6.47 -4.82
N HIS A 4 7.46 -5.37 -5.32
CA HIS A 4 7.02 -4.21 -4.54
C HIS A 4 5.52 -4.03 -4.70
N CYS A 5 4.76 -4.03 -3.59
CA CYS A 5 3.32 -3.79 -3.65
C CYS A 5 2.78 -3.14 -2.38
N HIS A 6 1.78 -2.27 -2.55
CA HIS A 6 1.13 -1.56 -1.46
C HIS A 6 -0.10 -2.32 -0.96
N ALA A 7 -0.40 -2.18 0.34
CA ALA A 7 -1.49 -2.84 1.05
C ALA A 7 -2.86 -2.17 0.88
N THR A 8 -2.95 -1.13 0.06
CA THR A 8 -4.11 -0.23 0.02
C THR A 8 -5.40 -0.92 -0.38
N THR A 9 -5.32 -1.91 -1.26
CA THR A 9 -6.48 -2.70 -1.72
C THR A 9 -6.78 -3.91 -0.84
N GLY A 10 -5.97 -4.17 0.17
CA GLY A 10 -6.07 -5.37 1.02
C GLY A 10 -5.58 -6.66 0.38
N LEU A 11 -5.08 -6.63 -0.86
CA LEU A 11 -4.65 -7.83 -1.59
C LEU A 11 -3.15 -8.14 -1.45
N SER A 12 -2.36 -7.20 -0.93
CA SER A 12 -0.89 -7.29 -0.89
C SER A 12 -0.33 -8.59 -0.30
N THR A 13 -0.84 -9.07 0.84
CA THR A 13 -0.37 -10.30 1.48
C THR A 13 -0.63 -11.53 0.61
N SER A 14 -1.81 -11.61 -0.01
CA SER A 14 -2.16 -12.68 -0.95
C SER A 14 -1.31 -12.60 -2.22
N THR A 15 -1.05 -11.41 -2.74
CA THR A 15 -0.16 -11.19 -3.89
C THR A 15 1.26 -11.65 -3.57
N ILE A 16 1.78 -11.29 -2.38
CA ILE A 16 3.09 -11.72 -1.89
C ILE A 16 3.13 -13.26 -1.80
N LEU A 17 2.13 -13.89 -1.18
CA LEU A 17 2.07 -15.34 -1.06
C LEU A 17 2.10 -16.03 -2.43
N LYS A 18 1.31 -15.55 -3.39
CA LYS A 18 1.32 -16.09 -4.77
C LYS A 18 2.63 -15.86 -5.49
N ALA A 19 3.30 -14.73 -5.25
CA ALA A 19 4.63 -14.49 -5.81
C ALA A 19 5.69 -15.42 -5.19
N VAL A 20 5.60 -15.69 -3.89
CA VAL A 20 6.47 -16.64 -3.18
C VAL A 20 6.27 -18.06 -3.72
N GLU A 21 5.02 -18.51 -3.88
CA GLU A 21 4.70 -19.80 -4.52
C GLU A 21 5.24 -19.89 -5.96
N ALA A 22 5.28 -18.76 -6.69
CA ALA A 22 5.85 -18.67 -8.03
C ALA A 22 7.39 -18.52 -8.06
N GLY A 23 8.05 -18.46 -6.90
CA GLY A 23 9.51 -18.43 -6.79
C GLY A 23 10.14 -17.03 -6.86
N VAL A 24 9.43 -15.96 -6.49
CA VAL A 24 10.01 -14.60 -6.38
C VAL A 24 11.22 -14.58 -5.43
N ASP A 25 12.28 -13.84 -5.73
CA ASP A 25 13.48 -13.83 -4.86
C ASP A 25 13.31 -12.92 -3.64
N ASN A 26 12.66 -11.77 -3.80
CA ASN A 26 12.50 -10.76 -2.74
C ASN A 26 11.11 -10.12 -2.77
N VAL A 27 10.62 -9.68 -1.61
CA VAL A 27 9.38 -8.92 -1.46
C VAL A 27 9.59 -7.74 -0.51
N ASP A 28 8.96 -6.60 -0.77
CA ASP A 28 8.97 -5.46 0.14
C ASP A 28 7.85 -5.56 1.18
N THR A 29 8.21 -5.37 2.45
CA THR A 29 7.30 -5.31 3.60
C THR A 29 7.67 -4.13 4.50
N ALA A 30 6.78 -3.79 5.44
CA ALA A 30 7.03 -2.79 6.46
C ALA A 30 6.70 -3.36 7.84
N ILE A 31 7.38 -2.90 8.90
CA ILE A 31 7.08 -3.34 10.26
C ILE A 31 5.63 -3.02 10.64
N SER A 32 4.95 -3.91 11.35
CA SER A 32 3.49 -3.86 11.57
C SER A 32 2.98 -2.50 12.02
N SER A 33 3.69 -1.85 12.95
CA SER A 33 3.32 -0.53 13.49
C SER A 33 3.40 0.62 12.47
N MET A 34 4.07 0.44 11.34
CA MET A 34 4.21 1.38 10.22
C MET A 34 3.69 0.84 8.89
N SER A 35 2.99 -0.30 8.91
CA SER A 35 2.50 -1.02 7.72
C SER A 35 1.05 -0.67 7.38
N MET A 36 0.51 -1.37 6.36
CA MET A 36 -0.88 -1.30 5.91
C MET A 36 -1.28 0.05 5.32
N THR A 37 -2.55 0.20 4.94
CA THR A 37 -3.11 1.41 4.32
C THR A 37 -2.34 1.80 3.05
N TYR A 38 -1.68 2.94 3.02
CA TYR A 38 -0.84 3.38 1.90
C TYR A 38 0.54 2.73 1.87
N GLY A 39 0.96 1.99 2.91
CA GLY A 39 2.26 1.33 2.99
C GLY A 39 2.24 -0.12 2.48
N HIS A 40 3.25 -0.90 2.90
CA HIS A 40 3.40 -2.33 2.56
C HIS A 40 2.69 -3.24 3.57
N SER A 41 2.62 -4.55 3.26
CA SER A 41 2.15 -5.55 4.22
C SER A 41 3.07 -5.64 5.45
N PRO A 42 2.55 -6.06 6.62
CA PRO A 42 3.36 -6.27 7.81
C PRO A 42 4.43 -7.34 7.58
N THR A 43 5.70 -7.04 7.90
CA THR A 43 6.81 -7.99 7.82
C THR A 43 6.52 -9.23 8.67
N GLU A 44 6.03 -9.03 9.90
CA GLU A 44 5.71 -10.07 10.87
C GLU A 44 4.67 -11.05 10.31
N SER A 45 3.64 -10.52 9.65
CA SER A 45 2.62 -11.35 9.02
C SER A 45 3.18 -12.17 7.86
N VAL A 46 4.05 -11.59 7.03
CA VAL A 46 4.69 -12.32 5.92
C VAL A 46 5.63 -13.41 6.44
N VAL A 47 6.46 -13.09 7.43
CA VAL A 47 7.36 -14.06 8.08
C VAL A 47 6.55 -15.19 8.72
N ALA A 48 5.51 -14.87 9.49
CA ALA A 48 4.66 -15.88 10.12
C ALA A 48 3.93 -16.77 9.09
N MET A 49 3.50 -16.23 7.95
CA MET A 49 2.87 -17.01 6.88
C MET A 49 3.82 -18.02 6.22
N LEU A 50 5.11 -17.74 6.19
CA LEU A 50 6.12 -18.57 5.52
C LEU A 50 6.92 -19.47 6.47
N LYS A 51 6.70 -19.32 7.78
CA LYS A 51 7.39 -20.09 8.81
C LYS A 51 7.16 -21.60 8.61
N ASP A 52 8.22 -22.38 8.80
CA ASP A 52 8.22 -23.85 8.65
C ASP A 52 7.86 -24.34 7.24
N THR A 53 8.02 -23.49 6.21
CA THR A 53 7.90 -23.86 4.80
C THR A 53 9.27 -23.87 4.12
N ASP A 54 9.36 -24.41 2.89
CA ASP A 54 10.59 -24.35 2.07
C ASP A 54 11.00 -22.90 1.70
N ARG A 55 10.15 -21.93 2.02
CA ARG A 55 10.32 -20.50 1.76
C ARG A 55 10.43 -19.69 3.07
N ASP A 56 10.72 -20.35 4.19
CA ASP A 56 10.97 -19.69 5.47
C ASP A 56 12.07 -18.62 5.30
N THR A 57 11.84 -17.44 5.88
CA THR A 57 12.75 -16.30 5.78
C THR A 57 13.89 -16.38 6.78
N GLY A 58 13.78 -17.20 7.83
CA GLY A 58 14.72 -17.28 8.94
C GLY A 58 14.75 -16.03 9.83
N LEU A 59 13.79 -15.11 9.69
CA LEU A 59 13.69 -13.92 10.53
C LEU A 59 13.03 -14.25 11.87
N ASP A 60 13.57 -13.66 12.94
CA ASP A 60 13.05 -13.83 14.29
C ASP A 60 11.83 -12.93 14.53
N LEU A 61 10.68 -13.54 14.78
CA LEU A 61 9.42 -12.82 15.05
C LEU A 61 9.46 -12.02 16.35
N GLU A 62 10.17 -12.47 17.39
CA GLU A 62 10.27 -11.74 18.65
C GLU A 62 11.07 -10.44 18.48
N LEU A 63 12.19 -10.51 17.74
CA LEU A 63 12.98 -9.32 17.41
C LEU A 63 12.19 -8.34 16.52
N LEU A 64 11.37 -8.85 15.60
CA LEU A 64 10.50 -8.00 14.79
C LEU A 64 9.45 -7.31 15.67
N GLU A 65 8.82 -8.01 16.61
CA GLU A 65 7.86 -7.40 17.54
C GLU A 65 8.50 -6.32 18.43
N ASP A 66 9.75 -6.49 18.85
CA ASP A 66 10.50 -5.44 19.56
C ASP A 66 10.67 -4.18 18.70
N ILE A 67 11.01 -4.34 17.42
CA ILE A 67 11.10 -3.24 16.45
C ILE A 67 9.72 -2.60 16.26
N ALA A 68 8.66 -3.40 16.15
CA ALA A 68 7.30 -2.91 16.04
C ALA A 68 6.90 -2.08 17.25
N GLY A 69 7.27 -2.52 18.45
CA GLY A 69 7.11 -1.82 19.72
C GLY A 69 7.78 -0.45 19.72
N TYR A 70 9.04 -0.37 19.28
CA TYR A 70 9.75 0.90 19.15
C TYR A 70 9.00 1.87 18.22
N PHE A 71 8.65 1.43 17.01
CA PHE A 71 8.00 2.30 16.03
C PHE A 71 6.56 2.68 16.41
N ARG A 72 5.87 1.86 17.21
CA ARG A 72 4.55 2.19 17.77
C ARG A 72 4.60 3.44 18.64
N GLU A 73 5.67 3.63 19.41
CA GLU A 73 5.89 4.86 20.19
C GLU A 73 6.36 6.02 19.32
N VAL A 74 7.23 5.77 18.33
CA VAL A 74 7.69 6.80 17.39
C VAL A 74 6.53 7.39 16.58
N ARG A 75 5.63 6.56 16.06
CA ARG A 75 4.50 6.97 15.22
C ARG A 75 3.61 8.01 15.90
N LYS A 76 3.45 7.93 17.23
CA LYS A 76 2.68 8.92 18.02
C LYS A 76 3.20 10.34 17.86
N LYS A 77 4.51 10.53 17.67
CA LYS A 77 5.13 11.85 17.44
C LYS A 77 4.69 12.49 16.12
N TYR A 78 4.21 11.69 15.18
CA TYR A 78 3.80 12.10 13.83
C TYR A 78 2.28 12.08 13.64
N ALA A 79 1.51 12.04 14.72
CA ALA A 79 0.04 11.96 14.65
C ALA A 79 -0.60 13.06 13.78
N SER A 80 0.01 14.26 13.73
CA SER A 80 -0.47 15.37 12.89
C SER A 80 -0.31 15.14 11.38
N PHE A 81 0.49 14.15 10.96
CA PHE A 81 0.78 13.82 9.57
C PHE A 81 0.13 12.52 9.11
N GLU A 82 -0.69 11.88 9.96
CA GLU A 82 -1.38 10.64 9.62
C GLU A 82 -2.36 10.85 8.47
N GLY A 83 -2.35 9.91 7.51
CA GLY A 83 -3.33 9.88 6.44
C GLY A 83 -4.75 9.61 6.94
N SER A 84 -5.74 10.00 6.14
CA SER A 84 -7.17 9.82 6.45
C SER A 84 -7.67 8.38 6.28
N LEU A 85 -6.99 7.55 5.49
CA LEU A 85 -7.41 6.18 5.23
C LEU A 85 -7.29 5.32 6.49
N ARG A 86 -8.41 4.67 6.82
CA ARG A 86 -8.49 3.67 7.89
C ARG A 86 -8.86 2.34 7.24
N GLY A 87 -7.91 1.42 7.15
CA GLY A 87 -8.11 0.09 6.56
C GLY A 87 -7.83 0.05 5.06
N ILE A 88 -8.78 -0.52 4.31
CA ILE A 88 -8.64 -0.87 2.88
C ILE A 88 -9.49 0.08 2.03
N ASP A 89 -8.95 0.49 0.88
CA ASP A 89 -9.67 1.23 -0.16
C ASP A 89 -9.75 0.39 -1.45
N SER A 90 -10.89 -0.26 -1.67
CA SER A 90 -11.14 -1.08 -2.86
C SER A 90 -11.46 -0.25 -4.11
N ARG A 91 -11.74 1.05 -3.99
CA ARG A 91 -12.03 1.93 -5.14
C ARG A 91 -10.85 2.01 -6.10
N ILE A 92 -9.63 1.84 -5.59
CA ILE A 92 -8.39 1.79 -6.38
C ILE A 92 -8.40 0.66 -7.41
N LEU A 93 -9.08 -0.46 -7.14
CA LEU A 93 -9.21 -1.57 -8.10
C LEU A 93 -9.96 -1.16 -9.36
N VAL A 94 -10.87 -0.18 -9.23
CA VAL A 94 -11.69 0.35 -10.33
C VAL A 94 -11.01 1.57 -10.96
N ALA A 95 -10.60 2.54 -10.14
CA ALA A 95 -10.05 3.80 -10.62
C ALA A 95 -8.62 3.66 -11.17
N GLN A 96 -7.87 2.65 -10.73
CA GLN A 96 -6.46 2.42 -11.10
C GLN A 96 -5.55 3.62 -10.84
N VAL A 97 -5.93 4.46 -9.87
CA VAL A 97 -5.15 5.63 -9.42
C VAL A 97 -4.27 5.21 -8.24
N PRO A 98 -2.96 5.53 -8.25
CA PRO A 98 -2.10 5.32 -7.09
C PRO A 98 -2.66 6.00 -5.82
N GLY A 99 -2.57 5.35 -4.66
CA GLY A 99 -3.20 5.83 -3.43
C GLY A 99 -2.78 7.25 -3.01
N GLY A 100 -1.48 7.58 -3.10
CA GLY A 100 -0.99 8.93 -2.80
C GLY A 100 -1.42 10.00 -3.81
N MET A 101 -1.70 9.61 -5.05
CA MET A 101 -2.23 10.52 -6.07
C MET A 101 -3.70 10.85 -5.78
N LEU A 102 -4.49 9.89 -5.28
CA LEU A 102 -5.90 10.08 -4.94
C LEU A 102 -6.08 11.13 -3.81
N THR A 103 -5.35 10.99 -2.71
CA THR A 103 -5.46 11.92 -1.58
C THR A 103 -5.00 13.33 -1.94
N ASN A 104 -3.92 13.43 -2.71
CA ASN A 104 -3.43 14.72 -3.19
C ASN A 104 -4.45 15.42 -4.10
N MET A 105 -5.05 14.67 -5.03
CA MET A 105 -6.09 15.18 -5.92
C MET A 105 -7.34 15.64 -5.16
N GLU A 106 -7.77 14.90 -4.14
CA GLU A 106 -8.88 15.31 -3.28
C GLU A 106 -8.59 16.63 -2.56
N SER A 107 -7.37 16.81 -2.04
CA SER A 107 -6.95 18.07 -1.41
C SER A 107 -6.97 19.22 -2.41
N GLN A 108 -6.40 19.01 -3.61
CA GLN A 108 -6.35 20.03 -4.65
C GLN A 108 -7.75 20.47 -5.12
N LEU A 109 -8.67 19.53 -5.31
CA LEU A 109 -10.06 19.85 -5.68
C LEU A 109 -10.76 20.65 -4.59
N LYS A 110 -10.54 20.30 -3.31
CA LYS A 110 -11.09 21.07 -2.18
C LYS A 110 -10.54 22.50 -2.13
N GLU A 111 -9.23 22.68 -2.31
CA GLU A 111 -8.59 24.00 -2.35
C GLU A 111 -9.12 24.88 -3.50
N GLN A 112 -9.51 24.25 -4.61
CA GLN A 112 -10.08 24.93 -5.78
C GLN A 112 -11.61 25.14 -5.67
N GLY A 113 -12.25 24.70 -4.58
CA GLY A 113 -13.70 24.78 -4.43
C GLY A 113 -14.49 23.84 -5.34
N ALA A 114 -13.83 22.82 -5.91
CA ALA A 114 -14.41 21.84 -6.84
C ALA A 114 -14.47 20.43 -6.22
N GLY A 115 -14.62 20.35 -4.89
CA GLY A 115 -14.65 19.07 -4.18
C GLY A 115 -15.81 18.14 -4.60
N ASP A 116 -16.90 18.71 -5.11
CA ASP A 116 -18.04 17.99 -5.68
C ASP A 116 -17.71 17.26 -7.00
N LYS A 117 -16.57 17.57 -7.63
CA LYS A 117 -16.13 17.01 -8.90
C LYS A 117 -15.22 15.78 -8.79
N LEU A 118 -14.97 15.29 -7.57
CA LEU A 118 -14.07 14.15 -7.37
C LEU A 118 -14.52 12.92 -8.17
N ASP A 119 -15.80 12.56 -8.12
CA ASP A 119 -16.32 11.39 -8.83
C ASP A 119 -16.26 11.56 -10.35
N ASP A 120 -16.55 12.76 -10.85
CA ASP A 120 -16.42 13.11 -12.27
C ASP A 120 -14.97 12.87 -12.74
N VAL A 121 -13.98 13.39 -11.98
CA VAL A 121 -12.56 13.22 -12.27
C VAL A 121 -12.14 11.75 -12.24
N LEU A 122 -12.56 10.99 -11.21
CA LEU A 122 -12.24 9.56 -11.10
C LEU A 122 -12.79 8.75 -12.28
N SER A 123 -13.96 9.13 -12.81
CA SER A 123 -14.54 8.49 -13.99
C SER A 123 -13.80 8.81 -15.29
N GLU A 124 -13.14 9.97 -15.35
CA GLU A 124 -12.45 10.46 -16.54
C GLU A 124 -11.01 9.92 -16.65
N ILE A 125 -10.36 9.60 -15.51
CA ILE A 125 -8.99 9.09 -15.50
C ILE A 125 -8.79 7.86 -16.40
N PRO A 126 -9.62 6.80 -16.34
CA PRO A 126 -9.47 5.66 -17.24
C PRO A 126 -9.58 6.02 -18.72
N ARG A 127 -10.44 6.99 -19.08
CA ARG A 127 -10.63 7.45 -20.47
C ARG A 127 -9.43 8.21 -20.97
N VAL A 128 -8.93 9.17 -20.20
CA VAL A 128 -7.70 9.91 -20.52
C VAL A 128 -6.51 8.94 -20.63
N ARG A 129 -6.45 7.94 -19.74
CA ARG A 129 -5.41 6.91 -19.80
C ARG A 129 -5.51 6.07 -21.07
N GLU A 130 -6.71 5.74 -21.54
CA GLU A 130 -6.94 5.06 -22.82
C GLU A 130 -6.54 5.94 -24.01
N ASP A 131 -6.95 7.21 -24.03
CA ASP A 131 -6.59 8.18 -25.07
C ASP A 131 -5.06 8.36 -25.21
N LEU A 132 -4.35 8.23 -24.10
CA LEU A 132 -2.88 8.30 -24.04
C LEU A 132 -2.18 6.94 -24.29
N GLY A 133 -2.93 5.86 -24.56
CA GLY A 133 -2.36 4.55 -24.89
C GLY A 133 -2.03 3.66 -23.69
N PHE A 134 -2.82 3.74 -22.62
CA PHE A 134 -2.72 2.93 -21.39
C PHE A 134 -1.41 3.08 -20.61
N ILE A 135 -0.85 4.29 -20.59
CA ILE A 135 0.42 4.58 -19.89
C ILE A 135 0.39 4.21 -18.40
N PRO A 136 1.54 3.87 -17.79
CA PRO A 136 1.63 3.69 -16.35
C PRO A 136 1.35 5.02 -15.63
N LEU A 137 0.60 4.96 -14.53
CA LEU A 137 0.39 6.11 -13.64
C LEU A 137 1.31 5.97 -12.42
N VAL A 138 2.35 6.80 -12.38
CA VAL A 138 3.29 6.95 -11.27
C VAL A 138 3.81 8.38 -11.28
N THR A 139 4.37 8.85 -10.16
CA THR A 139 5.01 10.17 -10.11
C THR A 139 6.13 10.26 -11.16
N PRO A 140 6.19 11.34 -11.96
CA PRO A 140 7.28 11.58 -12.90
C PRO A 140 8.62 11.86 -12.22
#